data_AF-A0A8T5TYU0-F1
#
_entry.id   AF-A0A8T5TYU0-F1
#
_cell.length_a   1.000
_cell.length_b   1.000
_cell.length_c   1.000
_cell.angle_alpha   90.00
_cell.angle_beta   90.00
_cell.angle_gamma   90.00
#
_symmetry.space_group_name_H-M   'P 1'
#
loop_
_entity.id
_entity.type
_entity.pdbx_description
1 polymer ?
#
loop_
_entity_poly.entity_id
_entity_poly.type
_entity_poly.pdbx_seq_one_letter_code
_entity_poly.pdbx_strand_id
1 'polypeptide(L)'
;MFCPNCGETLKSQNQKFCASCGSVILSTPPPEAPQVRAEEKQVLSPAKSVPVYQSKTIKVGGPGPHSKMCFAFALVSLALAGVGFTFGATSLMGVLMPYSYYYSYSSFGALWLIIAVILNITGLVFGILSRTNCSKARKSEPINTFEKVGSVFAIFGIVINSIPIVVVSIILIIMLIFLMMISSFYGI
;
A
#
# COMPACT_ATOMS: atom_id res chain seq x y z
N MET A 1 -35.45 -28.65 10.72
CA MET A 1 -34.64 -28.05 11.81
C MET A 1 -33.90 -26.83 11.26
N PHE A 2 -33.63 -25.82 12.08
CA PHE A 2 -33.01 -24.55 11.65
C PHE A 2 -31.59 -24.40 12.20
N CYS A 3 -30.75 -23.62 11.52
CA CYS A 3 -29.40 -23.32 11.97
C CYS A 3 -29.44 -22.41 13.22
N PRO A 4 -28.82 -22.79 14.35
CA PRO A 4 -28.79 -21.93 15.54
C PRO A 4 -27.95 -20.65 15.34
N ASN A 5 -27.10 -20.60 14.30
CA ASN A 5 -26.20 -19.48 14.04
C ASN A 5 -26.72 -18.47 12.99
N CYS A 6 -27.63 -18.88 12.10
CA CYS A 6 -28.16 -18.00 11.04
C CYS A 6 -29.66 -18.16 10.74
N GLY A 7 -30.39 -19.01 11.46
CA GLY A 7 -31.82 -19.22 11.27
C GLY A 7 -32.21 -20.02 10.02
N GLU A 8 -31.28 -20.32 9.10
CA GLU A 8 -31.59 -20.99 7.84
C GLU A 8 -32.02 -22.45 7.97
N THR A 9 -32.82 -22.90 7.01
CA THR A 9 -33.44 -24.22 6.98
C THR A 9 -32.41 -25.30 6.63
N LEU A 10 -32.16 -26.24 7.55
CA LEU A 10 -31.14 -27.26 7.37
C LEU A 10 -31.68 -28.38 6.47
N LYS A 11 -31.07 -28.56 5.29
CA LYS A 11 -31.55 -29.45 4.21
C LYS A 11 -31.52 -30.94 4.54
N SER A 12 -30.71 -31.39 5.49
CA SER A 12 -30.68 -32.79 5.93
C SER A 12 -30.32 -32.91 7.42
N GLN A 13 -30.83 -33.94 8.09
CA GLN A 13 -30.71 -34.12 9.54
C GLN A 13 -29.27 -34.43 10.02
N ASN A 14 -28.44 -34.98 9.11
CA ASN A 14 -27.08 -35.45 9.40
C ASN A 14 -25.97 -34.55 8.83
N GLN A 15 -26.28 -33.33 8.35
CA GLN A 15 -25.25 -32.43 7.85
C GLN A 15 -24.42 -31.83 9.00
N LYS A 16 -23.11 -32.11 8.98
CA LYS A 16 -22.15 -31.63 9.99
C LYS A 16 -21.94 -30.10 9.97
N PHE A 17 -22.33 -29.43 8.89
CA PHE A 17 -22.13 -28.00 8.66
C PHE A 17 -23.35 -27.37 8.00
N CYS A 18 -23.64 -26.11 8.30
CA CYS A 18 -24.68 -25.35 7.61
C CYS A 18 -24.20 -24.92 6.22
N ALA A 19 -24.93 -25.31 5.17
CA ALA A 19 -24.60 -24.93 3.79
C ALA A 19 -24.63 -23.41 3.53
N SER A 20 -25.40 -22.63 4.29
CA SER A 20 -25.56 -21.18 4.08
C SER A 20 -24.55 -20.32 4.84
N CYS A 21 -24.00 -20.78 5.98
CA CYS A 21 -23.09 -19.98 6.81
C CYS A 21 -21.82 -20.71 7.28
N GLY A 22 -21.65 -21.99 6.94
CA GLY A 22 -20.46 -22.79 7.28
C GLY A 22 -20.36 -23.24 8.74
N SER A 23 -21.29 -22.84 9.62
CA SER A 23 -21.22 -23.21 11.05
C SER A 23 -21.36 -24.72 11.26
N VAL A 24 -20.51 -25.29 12.13
CA VAL A 24 -20.63 -26.69 12.57
C VAL A 24 -21.95 -26.87 13.33
N ILE A 25 -22.68 -27.95 13.03
CA ILE A 25 -23.92 -28.31 13.71
C ILE A 25 -23.62 -29.56 14.56
N LEU A 26 -23.54 -29.38 15.87
CA LEU A 26 -23.43 -30.51 16.81
C LEU A 26 -24.78 -31.22 16.92
N SER A 27 -25.01 -32.21 16.06
CA SER A 27 -26.14 -33.14 16.16
C SER A 27 -25.71 -34.44 16.84
N THR A 28 -25.77 -34.50 18.18
CA THR A 28 -25.88 -35.78 18.92
C THR A 28 -26.58 -35.60 20.26
N PRO A 29 -27.68 -36.33 20.50
CA PRO A 29 -27.81 -37.11 21.75
C PRO A 29 -27.81 -38.64 21.50
N PRO A 30 -27.56 -39.48 22.54
CA PRO A 30 -27.42 -40.95 22.47
C PRO A 30 -28.79 -41.69 22.55
N PRO A 31 -28.91 -43.06 22.56
CA PRO A 31 -27.90 -44.14 22.71
C PRO A 31 -28.03 -45.24 21.59
N GLU A 32 -27.64 -46.54 21.67
CA GLU A 32 -27.07 -47.42 22.72
C GLU A 32 -26.31 -48.67 22.16
N ALA A 33 -25.22 -49.08 22.84
CA ALA A 33 -24.62 -50.45 22.93
C ALA A 33 -24.32 -51.27 21.62
N PRO A 34 -23.72 -52.50 21.69
CA PRO A 34 -22.25 -52.65 21.76
C PRO A 34 -21.60 -53.67 20.77
N GLN A 35 -20.25 -53.76 20.80
CA GLN A 35 -19.36 -54.70 20.06
C GLN A 35 -19.14 -54.34 18.56
N VAL A 36 -18.02 -54.62 17.88
CA VAL A 36 -16.91 -55.58 18.07
C VAL A 36 -15.52 -54.92 17.79
N ARG A 37 -14.49 -55.48 18.43
CA ARG A 37 -13.03 -55.22 18.36
C ARG A 37 -12.38 -55.38 16.98
N ALA A 38 -11.55 -54.41 16.57
CA ALA A 38 -10.35 -54.62 15.74
C ALA A 38 -9.32 -53.50 16.00
N GLU A 39 -8.04 -53.85 16.12
CA GLU A 39 -6.93 -52.91 16.31
C GLU A 39 -6.51 -52.24 15.00
N GLU A 40 -6.17 -50.94 15.05
CA GLU A 40 -4.87 -50.52 14.51
C GLU A 40 -4.33 -49.30 15.30
N LYS A 41 -3.07 -49.39 15.75
CA LYS A 41 -2.36 -48.27 16.36
C LYS A 41 -1.78 -47.37 15.26
N GLN A 42 -2.41 -46.23 14.99
CA GLN A 42 -1.72 -45.14 14.29
C GLN A 42 -1.68 -43.85 15.12
N VAL A 43 -0.50 -43.65 15.70
CA VAL A 43 0.21 -42.39 15.91
C VAL A 43 -0.65 -41.18 16.29
N LEU A 44 -0.58 -40.86 17.58
CA LEU A 44 -0.83 -39.53 18.13
C LEU A 44 0.04 -38.46 17.44
N SER A 45 -0.41 -37.96 16.29
CA SER A 45 0.13 -36.73 15.72
C SER A 45 -0.61 -35.56 16.38
N PRO A 46 0.08 -34.61 17.03
CA PRO A 46 -0.58 -33.43 17.55
C PRO A 46 -1.16 -32.68 16.35
N ALA A 47 -2.50 -32.62 16.27
CA ALA A 47 -3.19 -31.89 15.23
C ALA A 47 -2.71 -30.44 15.27
N LYS A 48 -1.79 -30.11 14.34
CA LYS A 48 -1.20 -28.79 14.20
C LYS A 48 -2.35 -27.89 13.83
N SER A 49 -2.92 -27.23 14.83
CA SER A 49 -4.07 -26.37 14.68
C SER A 49 -3.72 -25.34 13.62
N VAL A 50 -4.31 -25.51 12.43
CA VAL A 50 -4.35 -24.45 11.43
C VAL A 50 -4.85 -23.24 12.20
N PRO A 51 -4.08 -22.14 12.29
CA PRO A 51 -4.54 -20.98 13.01
C PRO A 51 -5.77 -20.49 12.28
N VAL A 52 -6.95 -20.83 12.81
CA VAL A 52 -8.22 -20.30 12.39
C VAL A 52 -8.00 -18.80 12.41
N TYR A 53 -7.98 -18.20 11.22
CA TYR A 53 -7.67 -16.79 11.06
C TYR A 53 -8.83 -16.05 11.70
N GLN A 54 -8.71 -15.80 13.01
CA GLN A 54 -9.77 -15.31 13.86
C GLN A 54 -10.12 -13.95 13.30
N SER A 55 -11.20 -13.89 12.52
CA SER A 55 -11.57 -12.71 11.74
C SER A 55 -12.05 -11.68 12.74
N LYS A 56 -11.07 -10.93 13.28
CA LYS A 56 -11.21 -9.94 14.35
C LYS A 56 -12.46 -9.14 14.04
N THR A 57 -13.50 -9.37 14.85
CA THR A 57 -14.88 -9.00 14.52
C THR A 57 -14.89 -7.54 14.09
N ILE A 58 -15.11 -7.34 12.79
CA ILE A 58 -14.93 -6.03 12.16
C ILE A 58 -16.06 -5.16 12.69
N LYS A 59 -15.78 -4.38 13.73
CA LYS A 59 -16.67 -3.30 14.15
C LYS A 59 -16.80 -2.37 12.95
N VAL A 60 -17.95 -2.42 12.26
CA VAL A 60 -18.25 -1.58 11.09
C VAL A 60 -18.54 -0.16 11.59
N GLY A 61 -17.49 0.52 12.03
CA GLY A 61 -17.49 1.93 12.39
C GLY A 61 -17.04 2.79 11.21
N GLY A 62 -17.48 4.04 11.18
CA GLY A 62 -17.03 5.01 10.18
C GLY A 62 -15.51 5.26 10.22
N PRO A 63 -14.94 5.85 9.15
CA PRO A 63 -13.51 6.14 9.07
C PRO A 63 -13.07 7.12 10.18
N GLY A 64 -12.09 6.69 10.97
CA GLY A 64 -11.48 7.49 12.03
C GLY A 64 -10.52 8.57 11.51
N PRO A 65 -9.96 9.39 12.41
CA PRO A 65 -9.09 10.50 12.03
C PRO A 65 -7.82 10.06 11.31
N HIS A 66 -7.15 8.97 11.73
CA HIS A 66 -5.90 8.52 11.12
C HIS A 66 -6.12 7.90 9.75
N SER A 67 -7.22 7.17 9.51
CA SER A 67 -7.54 6.66 8.16
C SER A 67 -7.90 7.79 7.19
N LYS A 68 -8.58 8.85 7.65
CA LYS A 68 -8.79 10.08 6.85
C LYS A 68 -7.47 10.79 6.52
N MET A 69 -6.59 10.98 7.52
CA MET A 69 -5.27 11.60 7.30
C MET A 69 -4.35 10.77 6.39
N CYS A 70 -4.36 9.44 6.55
CA CYS A 70 -3.69 8.47 5.66
C CYS A 70 -4.08 8.73 4.20
N PHE A 71 -5.38 8.75 3.90
CA PHE A 71 -5.86 9.01 2.54
C PHE A 71 -5.54 10.44 2.06
N ALA A 72 -5.77 11.47 2.88
CA ALA A 72 -5.53 12.86 2.51
C ALA A 72 -4.06 13.15 2.17
N PHE A 73 -3.12 12.70 3.00
CA PHE A 73 -1.68 12.89 2.73
C PHE A 73 -1.20 12.08 1.51
N ALA A 74 -1.79 10.91 1.24
CA ALA A 74 -1.50 10.17 0.02
C ALA A 74 -1.97 10.91 -1.25
N LEU A 75 -3.16 11.52 -1.19
CA LEU A 75 -3.70 12.32 -2.30
C LEU A 75 -2.86 13.58 -2.55
N VAL A 76 -2.44 14.29 -1.49
CA VAL A 76 -1.53 15.44 -1.58
C VAL A 76 -0.16 15.04 -2.15
N SER A 77 0.41 13.90 -1.70
CA SER A 77 1.66 13.35 -2.23
C SER A 77 1.59 13.08 -3.75
N LEU A 78 0.46 12.53 -4.22
CA LEU A 78 0.22 12.25 -5.64
C LEU A 78 0.00 13.52 -6.47
N ALA A 79 -0.71 14.51 -5.92
CA ALA A 79 -0.92 15.81 -6.57
C ALA A 79 0.41 16.58 -6.71
N LEU A 80 1.24 16.60 -5.66
CA LEU A 80 2.57 17.21 -5.69
C LEU A 80 3.51 16.52 -6.68
N ALA A 81 3.44 15.19 -6.79
CA ALA A 81 4.14 14.45 -7.85
C ALA A 81 3.70 14.90 -9.26
N GLY A 82 2.39 15.02 -9.51
CA GLY A 82 1.89 15.47 -10.80
C GLY A 82 2.36 16.88 -11.18
N VAL A 83 2.26 17.83 -10.24
CA VAL A 83 2.73 19.21 -10.45
C VAL A 83 4.25 19.27 -10.60
N GLY A 84 5.00 18.56 -9.74
CA GLY A 84 6.46 18.44 -9.83
C GLY A 84 6.92 17.82 -11.15
N PHE A 85 6.18 16.84 -11.69
CA PHE A 85 6.44 16.25 -12.99
C PHE A 85 6.25 17.24 -14.14
N THR A 86 5.19 18.08 -14.12
CA THR A 86 5.00 19.09 -15.18
C THR A 86 6.14 20.12 -15.24
N PHE A 87 6.57 20.64 -14.08
CA PHE A 87 7.72 21.56 -14.03
C PHE A 87 9.04 20.87 -14.40
N GLY A 88 9.28 19.65 -13.89
CA GLY A 88 10.48 18.86 -14.22
C GLY A 88 10.57 18.50 -15.70
N ALA A 89 9.47 18.05 -16.31
CA ALA A 89 9.41 17.73 -17.73
C ALA A 89 9.63 18.98 -18.61
N THR A 90 9.03 20.11 -18.26
CA THR A 90 9.23 21.38 -18.99
C THR A 90 10.69 21.83 -18.93
N SER A 91 11.32 21.75 -17.75
CA SER A 91 12.74 22.06 -17.60
C SER A 91 13.64 21.09 -18.37
N LEU A 92 13.37 19.78 -18.32
CA LEU A 92 14.16 18.77 -19.02
C LEU A 92 14.05 18.90 -20.54
N MET A 93 12.85 19.20 -21.05
CA MET A 93 12.62 19.42 -22.48
C MET A 93 13.37 20.66 -22.99
N GLY A 94 13.52 21.69 -22.15
CA GLY A 94 14.39 22.84 -22.44
C GLY A 94 15.89 22.49 -22.51
N VAL A 95 16.35 21.49 -21.75
CA VAL A 95 17.74 20.99 -21.82
C VAL A 95 17.98 20.09 -23.05
N LEU A 96 16.96 19.33 -23.48
CA LEU A 96 17.06 18.37 -24.58
C LEU A 96 16.76 18.96 -25.97
N MET A 97 16.07 20.10 -26.06
CA MET A 97 15.77 20.78 -27.32
C MET A 97 17.01 21.44 -27.95
N PRO A 98 17.16 21.41 -29.29
CA PRO A 98 18.30 22.03 -29.97
C PRO A 98 18.34 23.57 -29.83
N TYR A 99 19.55 24.10 -29.98
CA TYR A 99 20.01 25.45 -29.61
C TYR A 99 19.13 26.63 -30.07
N SER A 100 18.38 26.48 -31.17
CA SER A 100 17.54 27.56 -31.74
C SER A 100 16.33 27.95 -30.88
N TYR A 101 15.85 27.07 -29.99
CA TYR A 101 14.73 27.38 -29.07
C TYR A 101 15.19 27.86 -27.68
N TYR A 102 16.50 27.83 -27.42
CA TYR A 102 17.09 27.90 -26.07
C TYR A 102 17.04 29.31 -25.46
N TYR A 103 17.16 30.34 -26.30
CA TYR A 103 17.36 31.73 -25.85
C TYR A 103 16.16 32.35 -25.11
N SER A 104 14.94 31.84 -25.31
CA SER A 104 13.75 32.36 -24.63
C SER A 104 13.39 31.65 -23.32
N TYR A 105 14.02 30.51 -23.02
CA TYR A 105 13.72 29.68 -21.83
C TYR A 105 14.89 29.57 -20.83
N SER A 106 16.11 29.93 -21.25
CA SER A 106 17.35 29.75 -20.47
C SER A 106 17.27 30.28 -19.03
N SER A 107 16.72 31.48 -18.80
CA SER A 107 16.74 32.13 -17.48
C SER A 107 15.89 31.45 -16.40
N PHE A 108 14.88 30.66 -16.78
CA PHE A 108 13.95 30.03 -15.83
C PHE A 108 14.15 28.52 -15.65
N GLY A 109 14.92 27.85 -16.52
CA GLY A 109 15.09 26.39 -16.48
C GLY A 109 15.59 25.87 -15.11
N ALA A 110 16.69 26.44 -14.61
CA ALA A 110 17.23 26.06 -13.30
C ALA A 110 16.24 26.31 -12.15
N LEU A 111 15.48 27.41 -12.19
CA LEU A 111 14.47 27.73 -11.18
C LEU A 111 13.32 26.71 -11.21
N TRP A 112 12.81 26.35 -12.40
CA TRP A 112 11.77 25.32 -12.55
C TRP A 112 12.23 23.95 -12.06
N LEU A 113 13.49 23.58 -12.30
CA LEU A 113 14.08 22.34 -11.79
C LEU A 113 14.18 22.34 -10.26
N ILE A 114 14.61 23.45 -9.65
CA ILE A 114 14.65 23.61 -8.18
C ILE A 114 13.24 23.48 -7.59
N ILE A 115 12.24 24.15 -8.18
CA ILE A 115 10.83 24.05 -7.77
C ILE A 115 10.34 22.61 -7.87
N ALA A 116 10.62 21.93 -9.00
CA ALA A 116 10.25 20.53 -9.20
C ALA A 116 10.87 19.59 -8.14
N VAL A 117 12.15 19.79 -7.78
CA VAL A 117 12.83 19.01 -6.73
C VAL A 117 12.19 19.26 -5.37
N ILE A 118 11.93 20.52 -4.99
CA ILE A 118 11.28 20.87 -3.72
C ILE A 118 9.88 20.26 -3.61
N LEU A 119 9.09 20.31 -4.70
CA LEU A 119 7.76 19.69 -4.76
C LEU A 119 7.82 18.18 -4.58
N ASN A 120 8.78 17.50 -5.23
CA ASN A 120 8.93 16.05 -5.10
C ASN A 120 9.43 15.63 -3.70
N ILE A 121 10.36 16.38 -3.11
CA ILE A 121 10.80 16.13 -1.70
C ILE A 121 9.61 16.29 -0.75
N THR A 122 8.81 17.35 -0.93
CA THR A 122 7.62 17.60 -0.12
C THR A 122 6.57 16.50 -0.30
N GLY A 123 6.32 16.09 -1.56
CA GLY A 123 5.43 14.98 -1.89
C GLY A 123 5.89 13.65 -1.31
N LEU A 124 7.19 13.37 -1.30
CA LEU A 124 7.79 12.20 -0.66
C LEU A 124 7.56 12.20 0.86
N VAL A 125 7.77 13.34 1.54
CA VAL A 125 7.48 13.51 2.97
C VAL A 125 6.00 13.24 3.26
N PHE A 126 5.08 13.78 2.47
CA PHE A 126 3.65 13.49 2.62
C PHE A 126 3.31 12.00 2.41
N GLY A 127 3.99 11.31 1.47
CA GLY A 127 3.85 9.87 1.28
C GLY A 127 4.29 9.05 2.50
N ILE A 128 5.41 9.42 3.13
CA ILE A 128 5.93 8.78 4.35
C ILE A 128 5.02 9.07 5.56
N LEU A 129 4.53 10.31 5.70
CA LEU A 129 3.56 10.70 6.73
C LEU A 129 2.21 9.97 6.56
N SER A 130 1.77 9.78 5.31
CA SER A 130 0.61 8.94 5.01
C SER A 130 0.83 7.51 5.53
N ARG A 131 1.91 6.83 5.12
CA ARG A 131 2.23 5.45 5.57
C ARG A 131 2.29 5.32 7.10
N THR A 132 2.83 6.33 7.77
CA THR A 132 2.85 6.41 9.25
C THR A 132 1.45 6.47 9.84
N ASN A 133 0.55 7.28 9.26
CA ASN A 133 -0.85 7.37 9.70
C ASN A 133 -1.67 6.12 9.33
N CYS A 134 -1.45 5.49 8.18
CA CYS A 134 -2.10 4.22 7.84
C CYS A 134 -1.70 3.11 8.83
N SER A 135 -0.42 3.08 9.23
CA SER A 135 0.09 2.15 10.26
C SER A 135 -0.53 2.39 11.65
N LYS A 136 -0.76 3.66 12.03
CA LYS A 136 -1.52 4.01 13.24
C LYS A 136 -2.98 3.56 13.13
N ALA A 137 -3.67 3.94 12.06
CA ALA A 137 -5.07 3.57 11.81
C ALA A 137 -5.29 2.05 11.88
N ARG A 138 -4.41 1.24 11.27
CA ARG A 138 -4.47 -0.23 11.34
C ARG A 138 -4.42 -0.80 12.76
N LYS A 139 -3.80 -0.08 13.71
CA LYS A 139 -3.69 -0.50 15.12
C LYS A 139 -4.86 0.00 15.97
N SER A 140 -5.33 1.23 15.75
CA SER A 140 -6.32 1.92 16.62
C SER A 140 -7.74 2.02 16.06
N GLU A 141 -7.93 1.88 14.75
CA GLU A 141 -9.22 2.11 14.07
C GLU A 141 -9.78 0.81 13.47
N PRO A 142 -11.11 0.72 13.28
CA PRO A 142 -11.71 -0.38 12.51
C PRO A 142 -11.24 -0.36 11.06
N ILE A 143 -11.11 -1.56 10.47
CA ILE A 143 -10.70 -1.74 9.07
C ILE A 143 -11.72 -1.03 8.17
N ASN A 144 -11.24 -0.06 7.40
CA ASN A 144 -12.07 0.76 6.52
C ASN A 144 -11.39 0.97 5.16
N THR A 145 -12.17 1.40 4.17
CA THR A 145 -11.70 1.57 2.78
C THR A 145 -10.66 2.67 2.63
N PHE A 146 -10.71 3.72 3.47
CA PHE A 146 -9.76 4.84 3.42
C PHE A 146 -8.34 4.42 3.80
N GLU A 147 -8.14 3.55 4.81
CA GLU A 147 -6.81 3.00 5.13
C GLU A 147 -6.25 2.17 3.97
N LYS A 148 -7.08 1.31 3.36
CA LYS A 148 -6.65 0.44 2.25
C LYS A 148 -6.24 1.24 1.02
N VAL A 149 -7.11 2.13 0.54
CA VAL A 149 -6.85 2.95 -0.66
C VAL A 149 -5.73 3.96 -0.38
N GLY A 150 -5.77 4.64 0.78
CA GLY A 150 -4.73 5.59 1.18
C GLY A 150 -3.34 4.94 1.28
N SER A 151 -3.24 3.73 1.82
CA SER A 151 -1.97 2.99 1.91
C SER A 151 -1.39 2.62 0.53
N VAL A 152 -2.26 2.29 -0.44
CA VAL A 152 -1.85 2.02 -1.84
C VAL A 152 -1.41 3.31 -2.52
N PHE A 153 -2.20 4.38 -2.43
CA PHE A 153 -1.85 5.70 -2.99
C PHE A 153 -0.56 6.27 -2.37
N ALA A 154 -0.30 6.01 -1.08
CA ALA A 154 0.93 6.43 -0.44
C ALA A 154 2.17 5.73 -1.01
N ILE A 155 2.07 4.44 -1.37
CA ILE A 155 3.15 3.71 -2.05
C ILE A 155 3.40 4.32 -3.43
N PHE A 156 2.35 4.55 -4.22
CA PHE A 156 2.49 5.22 -5.53
C PHE A 156 3.08 6.62 -5.39
N GLY A 157 2.60 7.43 -4.44
CA GLY A 157 3.16 8.75 -4.15
C GLY A 157 4.64 8.71 -3.79
N ILE A 158 5.07 7.79 -2.91
CA ILE A 158 6.50 7.59 -2.59
C ILE A 158 7.30 7.24 -3.84
N VAL A 159 6.87 6.24 -4.63
CA VAL A 159 7.61 5.80 -5.82
C VAL A 159 7.72 6.91 -6.87
N ILE A 160 6.59 7.55 -7.20
CA ILE A 160 6.54 8.59 -8.26
C ILE A 160 7.35 9.82 -7.84
N ASN A 161 7.31 10.26 -6.58
CA ASN A 161 8.14 11.37 -6.11
C ASN A 161 9.64 11.01 -6.02
N SER A 162 9.99 9.73 -5.76
CA SER A 162 11.40 9.31 -5.61
C SER A 162 12.17 9.25 -6.93
N ILE A 163 11.52 8.80 -8.01
CA ILE A 163 12.14 8.67 -9.34
C ILE A 163 12.78 9.98 -9.84
N PRO A 164 12.08 11.13 -9.93
CA PRO A 164 12.67 12.37 -10.42
C PRO A 164 13.77 12.91 -9.52
N ILE A 165 13.70 12.70 -8.19
CA ILE A 165 14.79 13.08 -7.27
C ILE A 165 16.07 12.32 -7.62
N VAL A 166 15.97 11.00 -7.83
CA VAL A 166 17.12 10.16 -8.21
C VAL A 166 17.64 10.54 -9.59
N VAL A 167 16.77 10.71 -10.59
CA VAL A 167 17.15 11.07 -11.96
C VAL A 167 17.87 12.43 -12.00
N VAL A 168 17.32 13.46 -11.35
CA VAL A 168 17.96 14.78 -11.26
C VAL A 168 19.32 14.70 -10.54
N SER A 169 19.41 13.92 -9.46
CA SER A 169 20.68 13.72 -8.74
C SER A 169 21.75 13.08 -9.63
N ILE A 170 21.40 12.06 -10.41
CA ILE A 170 22.32 11.42 -11.37
C ILE A 170 22.78 12.40 -12.45
N ILE A 171 21.85 13.18 -13.02
CA ILE A 171 22.18 14.19 -14.05
C ILE A 171 23.14 15.25 -13.48
N LEU A 172 22.90 15.74 -12.27
CA LEU A 172 23.78 16.71 -11.61
C LEU A 172 25.18 16.15 -11.35
N ILE A 173 25.30 14.89 -10.91
CA ILE A 173 26.59 14.23 -10.72
C ILE A 173 27.36 14.08 -12.04
N ILE A 174 26.69 13.68 -13.13
CA ILE A 174 27.30 13.58 -14.46
C ILE A 174 27.80 14.95 -14.94
N MET A 175 27.00 16.00 -14.75
CA MET A 175 27.37 17.38 -15.12
C MET A 175 28.56 17.89 -14.31
N LEU A 176 28.64 17.59 -13.02
CA LEU A 176 29.78 17.94 -12.17
C LEU A 176 31.06 17.22 -12.60
N ILE A 177 31.00 15.91 -12.89
CA ILE A 177 32.16 15.14 -13.38
C ILE A 177 32.66 15.71 -14.71
N PHE A 178 31.74 16.02 -15.64
CA PHE A 178 32.08 16.61 -16.93
C PHE A 178 32.73 18.01 -16.78
N LEU A 179 32.21 18.83 -15.87
CA LEU A 179 32.80 20.14 -15.55
C LEU A 179 34.23 19.99 -14.99
N MET A 180 34.46 19.05 -14.07
CA MET A 180 35.79 18.78 -13.52
C MET A 180 36.78 18.30 -14.59
N MET A 181 36.34 17.45 -15.53
CA MET A 181 37.16 17.04 -16.67
C MET A 181 37.53 18.23 -17.57
N ILE A 182 36.60 19.15 -17.81
CA ILE A 182 36.85 20.39 -18.57
C ILE A 182 37.87 21.27 -17.84
N SER A 183 37.67 21.59 -16.56
CA SER A 183 38.64 22.36 -15.76
C SER A 183 40.04 21.76 -15.82
N SER A 184 40.15 20.43 -15.63
CA SER A 184 41.43 19.72 -15.72
C SER A 184 42.08 19.76 -17.12
N PHE A 185 41.31 19.92 -18.20
CA PHE A 185 41.83 20.00 -19.56
C PHE A 185 42.28 21.42 -19.94
N TYR A 186 41.59 22.44 -19.42
CA TYR A 186 41.92 23.85 -19.68
C TYR A 186 42.90 24.46 -18.65
N GLY A 187 43.24 23.75 -17.58
CA GLY A 187 44.14 24.24 -16.53
C GLY A 187 43.54 25.35 -15.67
N ILE A 188 42.22 25.29 -15.44
CA ILE A 188 41.42 26.25 -14.65
C ILE A 188 41.08 25.63 -13.29
#